data_AF-A0A1F7R762-F1
#
_entry.id   AF-A0A1F7R762-F1
#
_cell.length_a   1.000
_cell.length_b   1.000
_cell.length_c   1.000
_cell.angle_alpha   90.00
_cell.angle_beta   90.00
_cell.angle_gamma   90.00
#
_symmetry.space_group_name_H-M   'P 1'
#
loop_
_entity.id
_entity.type
_entity.pdbx_description
1 polymer ?
#
loop_
_entity_poly.entity_id
_entity_poly.type
_entity_poly.pdbx_seq_one_letter_code
_entity_poly.pdbx_strand_id
1 'polypeptide(L)'
;MMLAFKPSLFFNELEKISRYKRSTLEKALRDAESRQLVEIDRQKKASIIRLTAKGKQTIKPFVAKRLPRGGQLMVIFDIPEDMAVGRAKLRRVLKEWDFKQAQKSVWITSYDHKQSVKDLVSELGLGNFVQLYECALI
;
A
#
# COMPACT_ATOMS: atom_id res chain seq x y z
N MET A 1 15.64 -6.26 -15.90
CA MET A 1 14.41 -5.54 -15.48
C MET A 1 13.56 -5.23 -16.70
N MET A 2 12.31 -5.71 -16.78
CA MET A 2 11.42 -5.48 -17.94
C MET A 2 11.08 -4.00 -18.19
N LEU A 3 11.05 -3.22 -17.11
CA LEU A 3 10.67 -1.81 -17.08
C LEU A 3 11.59 -0.89 -17.92
N ALA A 4 12.87 -1.26 -18.05
CA ALA A 4 13.84 -0.47 -18.82
C ALA A 4 13.88 -0.84 -20.31
N PHE A 5 13.52 -2.08 -20.68
CA PHE A 5 13.73 -2.60 -22.03
C PHE A 5 12.45 -2.85 -22.81
N LYS A 6 11.32 -3.11 -22.13
CA LYS A 6 9.99 -3.33 -22.72
C LYS A 6 8.90 -2.78 -21.80
N PRO A 7 8.74 -1.44 -21.70
CA PRO A 7 7.76 -0.82 -20.81
C PRO A 7 6.33 -1.28 -21.10
N SER A 8 5.98 -1.47 -22.38
CA SER A 8 4.67 -1.98 -22.76
C SER A 8 4.40 -3.39 -22.23
N LEU A 9 5.41 -4.27 -22.26
CA LEU A 9 5.32 -5.61 -21.69
C LEU A 9 5.25 -5.56 -20.17
N PHE A 10 6.01 -4.67 -19.54
CA PHE A 10 5.93 -4.45 -18.10
C PHE A 10 4.53 -4.03 -17.65
N PHE A 11 3.88 -3.09 -18.34
CA PHE A 11 2.50 -2.70 -18.02
C PHE A 11 1.47 -3.80 -18.30
N ASN A 12 1.68 -4.62 -19.33
CA ASN A 12 0.83 -5.79 -19.58
C ASN A 12 0.96 -6.83 -18.46
N GLU A 13 2.18 -7.10 -18.00
CA GLU A 13 2.40 -8.01 -16.88
C GLU A 13 1.86 -7.42 -15.57
N LEU A 14 2.02 -6.11 -15.33
CA LEU A 14 1.40 -5.43 -14.20
C LEU A 14 -0.13 -5.50 -14.23
N GLU A 15 -0.75 -5.33 -15.39
CA GLU A 15 -2.20 -5.43 -15.54
C GLU A 15 -2.69 -6.86 -15.21
N LYS A 16 -1.93 -7.90 -15.57
CA LYS A 16 -2.26 -9.30 -15.24
C LYS A 16 -2.15 -9.61 -13.75
N ILE A 17 -1.17 -9.02 -13.06
CA ILE A 17 -0.92 -9.31 -11.63
C ILE A 17 -1.59 -8.30 -10.68
N SER A 18 -2.02 -7.14 -11.19
CA SER A 18 -2.75 -6.12 -10.44
C SER A 18 -4.24 -6.16 -10.76
N ARG A 19 -5.04 -5.37 -10.04
CA ARG A 19 -6.47 -5.16 -10.36
C ARG A 19 -6.71 -3.92 -11.23
N TYR A 20 -5.64 -3.28 -11.69
CA TYR A 20 -5.72 -2.01 -12.40
C TYR A 20 -5.54 -2.23 -13.89
N LYS A 21 -6.39 -1.57 -14.67
CA LYS A 21 -6.24 -1.51 -16.12
C LYS A 21 -4.91 -0.85 -16.48
N ARG A 22 -4.31 -1.27 -17.58
CA ARG A 22 -3.08 -0.69 -18.11
C ARG A 22 -3.16 0.83 -18.24
N SER A 23 -4.27 1.35 -18.74
CA SER A 23 -4.48 2.80 -18.90
C SER A 23 -4.41 3.56 -17.57
N THR A 24 -4.88 2.96 -16.47
CA THR A 24 -4.78 3.51 -15.11
C THR A 24 -3.32 3.52 -14.63
N LEU A 25 -2.58 2.45 -14.88
CA LEU A 25 -1.17 2.34 -14.50
C LEU A 25 -0.29 3.32 -15.28
N GLU A 26 -0.53 3.47 -16.58
CA GLU A 26 0.15 4.46 -17.42
C GLU A 26 -0.18 5.90 -17.00
N LYS A 27 -1.44 6.16 -16.60
CA LYS A 27 -1.83 7.46 -16.02
C LYS A 27 -1.09 7.73 -14.71
N ALA A 28 -1.04 6.76 -13.80
CA ALA A 28 -0.31 6.88 -12.54
C ALA A 28 1.18 7.16 -12.77
N LEU A 29 1.80 6.53 -13.78
CA LEU A 29 3.18 6.83 -14.16
C LEU A 29 3.33 8.28 -14.65
N ARG A 30 2.43 8.76 -15.53
CA ARG A 30 2.43 10.16 -16.00
C ARG A 30 2.22 11.16 -14.85
N ASP A 31 1.37 10.83 -13.90
CA ASP A 31 1.12 11.65 -12.71
C ASP A 31 2.35 11.67 -11.78
N ALA A 32 3.06 10.55 -11.66
CA ALA A 32 4.31 10.48 -10.91
C ALA A 32 5.43 11.28 -11.61
N GLU A 33 5.48 11.25 -12.94
CA GLU A 33 6.43 12.05 -13.75
C GLU A 33 6.14 13.55 -13.60
N SER A 34 4.88 13.98 -13.73
CA SER A 34 4.48 15.39 -13.58
C SER A 34 4.75 15.93 -12.17
N ARG A 35 4.66 15.08 -11.14
CA ARG A 35 5.01 15.40 -9.75
C ARG A 35 6.52 15.34 -9.47
N GLN A 36 7.35 15.01 -10.47
CA GLN A 36 8.79 14.85 -10.37
C GLN A 36 9.21 13.75 -9.38
N LEU A 37 8.38 12.72 -9.22
CA LEU A 37 8.69 11.53 -8.40
C LEU A 37 9.47 10.49 -9.19
N VAL A 38 9.26 10.44 -10.51
CA VAL A 38 10.00 9.60 -11.44
C VAL A 38 10.52 10.43 -12.61
N GLU A 39 11.66 10.03 -13.15
CA GLU A 39 12.25 10.56 -14.38
C GLU A 39 12.22 9.48 -15.46
N ILE A 40 11.91 9.87 -16.70
CA ILE A 40 11.87 8.96 -17.85
C ILE A 40 12.94 9.42 -18.84
N ASP A 41 14.04 8.67 -18.94
CA ASP A 41 15.06 8.86 -19.96
C ASP A 41 14.55 8.29 -21.29
N ARG A 42 14.11 9.18 -22.18
CA ARG A 42 13.59 8.85 -23.52
C ARG A 42 14.68 8.82 -24.60
N GLN A 43 15.92 9.16 -24.28
CA GLN A 43 17.00 9.29 -25.28
C GLN A 43 17.69 7.97 -25.62
N LYS A 44 17.54 6.94 -24.78
CA LYS A 44 18.09 5.61 -25.04
C LYS A 44 17.12 4.77 -25.86
N LYS A 45 17.62 3.79 -26.61
CA LYS A 45 16.83 2.72 -27.31
C LYS A 45 15.80 2.01 -26.41
N ALA A 46 15.86 2.26 -25.11
CA ALA A 46 15.06 1.69 -24.05
C ALA A 46 14.68 2.83 -23.09
N SER A 47 13.38 3.06 -22.85
CA SER A 47 12.94 4.12 -21.93
C SER A 47 13.18 3.68 -20.48
N ILE A 48 14.22 4.27 -19.87
CA ILE A 48 14.59 3.94 -18.50
C ILE A 48 13.82 4.85 -17.56
N ILE A 49 12.95 4.25 -16.74
CA ILE A 49 12.23 4.95 -15.68
C ILE A 49 13.04 4.81 -14.39
N ARG A 50 13.30 5.94 -13.72
CA ARG A 50 14.05 5.99 -12.45
C ARG A 50 13.29 6.81 -11.43
N LEU A 51 13.47 6.50 -10.15
CA LEU A 51 12.99 7.35 -9.06
C LEU A 51 13.93 8.55 -8.88
N THR A 52 13.37 9.75 -8.82
CA THR A 52 14.13 10.96 -8.48
C THR A 52 14.52 10.97 -7.01
N ALA A 53 15.39 11.89 -6.58
CA ALA A 53 15.68 12.08 -5.16
C ALA A 53 14.41 12.38 -4.34
N LYS A 54 13.50 13.19 -4.91
CA LYS A 54 12.17 13.48 -4.35
C LYS A 54 11.31 12.22 -4.27
N GLY A 55 11.24 11.44 -5.35
CA GLY A 55 10.54 10.16 -5.38
C GLY A 55 11.06 9.20 -4.31
N LYS A 56 12.38 9.03 -4.21
CA LYS A 56 13.04 8.22 -3.17
C LYS A 56 12.75 8.72 -1.75
N GLN A 57 12.64 10.03 -1.54
CA GLN A 57 12.24 10.59 -0.25
C GLN A 57 10.76 10.35 0.05
N THR A 58 9.89 10.44 -0.96
CA THR A 58 8.46 10.13 -0.84
C THR A 58 8.23 8.65 -0.55
N ILE A 59 9.03 7.77 -1.16
CA ILE A 59 9.01 6.33 -0.92
C ILE A 59 10.02 5.89 0.14
N LYS A 60 10.54 6.80 0.99
CA LYS A 60 11.40 6.43 2.13
C LYS A 60 10.81 5.15 2.71
N PRO A 61 11.58 4.04 2.81
CA PRO A 61 11.01 2.79 3.28
C PRO A 61 10.24 3.14 4.54
N PHE A 62 8.91 2.98 4.48
CA PHE A 62 8.06 3.31 5.60
C PHE A 62 8.37 2.27 6.65
N VAL A 63 9.42 2.53 7.43
CA VAL A 63 9.74 1.77 8.62
C VAL A 63 8.81 2.35 9.66
N ALA A 64 7.68 1.67 9.85
CA ALA A 64 6.75 2.03 10.90
C ALA A 64 7.53 2.12 12.22
N LYS A 65 7.47 3.28 12.87
CA LYS A 65 8.11 3.47 14.16
C LYS A 65 7.31 2.70 15.21
N ARG A 66 7.94 2.29 16.30
CA ARG A 66 7.18 1.77 17.44
C ARG A 66 6.33 2.88 18.06
N LEU A 67 5.12 2.52 18.49
CA LEU A 67 4.28 3.41 19.27
C LEU A 67 4.95 3.73 20.62
N PRO A 68 4.83 4.97 21.12
CA PRO A 68 5.46 5.38 22.37
C PRO A 68 4.86 4.62 23.56
N ARG A 69 5.63 4.51 24.66
CA ARG A 69 5.22 3.93 25.95
C ARG A 69 4.63 2.51 25.86
N GLY A 70 5.10 1.70 24.92
CA GLY A 70 4.59 0.34 24.74
C GLY A 70 3.17 0.30 24.17
N GLY A 71 2.70 1.39 23.56
CA GLY A 71 1.39 1.45 22.93
C GLY A 71 1.23 0.40 21.83
N GLN A 72 -0.02 0.05 21.57
CA GLN A 72 -0.41 -0.88 20.52
C GLN A 72 -1.49 -0.25 19.64
N LEU A 73 -1.39 -0.47 18.33
CA LEU A 73 -2.45 -0.14 17.38
C LEU A 73 -3.29 -1.39 17.17
N MET A 74 -4.60 -1.25 17.40
CA MET A 74 -5.58 -2.30 17.26
C MET A 74 -6.55 -1.96 16.12
N VAL A 75 -6.79 -2.95 15.27
CA VAL A 75 -7.76 -2.91 14.17
C VAL A 75 -8.82 -3.95 14.46
N ILE A 76 -10.06 -3.49 14.62
CA ILE A 76 -11.25 -4.32 14.80
C ILE A 76 -12.14 -4.14 13.59
N PHE A 77 -12.72 -5.22 13.09
CA PHE A 77 -13.65 -5.11 11.98
C PHE A 77 -14.82 -6.08 12.05
N ASP A 78 -15.95 -5.69 11.46
CA ASP A 78 -17.11 -6.54 11.24
C ASP A 78 -17.55 -6.41 9.78
N ILE A 79 -16.88 -7.16 8.90
CA ILE A 79 -17.04 -7.06 7.45
C ILE A 79 -17.99 -8.15 6.97
N PRO A 80 -19.10 -7.77 6.29
CA PRO A 80 -20.11 -8.71 5.82
C PRO A 80 -19.57 -9.69 4.77
N GLU A 81 -20.29 -10.80 4.56
CA GLU A 81 -19.82 -11.92 3.75
C GLU A 81 -19.75 -11.61 2.25
N ASP A 82 -20.63 -10.75 1.76
CA ASP A 82 -20.58 -10.21 0.40
C ASP A 82 -19.29 -9.42 0.10
N MET A 83 -18.62 -8.92 1.15
CA MET A 83 -17.32 -8.25 1.08
C MET A 83 -16.14 -9.15 1.51
N ALA A 84 -16.30 -10.48 1.48
CA ALA A 84 -15.27 -11.44 1.91
C ALA A 84 -13.91 -11.25 1.21
N VAL A 85 -13.89 -10.82 -0.05
CA VAL A 85 -12.66 -10.51 -0.80
C VAL A 85 -11.93 -9.31 -0.19
N GLY A 86 -12.66 -8.27 0.22
CA GLY A 86 -12.09 -7.10 0.91
C GLY A 86 -11.50 -7.49 2.27
N ARG A 87 -12.25 -8.29 3.04
CA ARG A 87 -11.81 -8.85 4.33
C ARG A 87 -10.52 -9.67 4.20
N ALA A 88 -10.43 -10.55 3.18
CA ALA A 88 -9.24 -11.36 2.95
C ALA A 88 -8.01 -10.51 2.61
N LYS A 89 -8.19 -9.47 1.79
CA LYS A 89 -7.12 -8.53 1.43
C LYS A 89 -6.63 -7.72 2.63
N LEU A 90 -7.55 -7.19 3.44
CA LEU A 90 -7.22 -6.46 4.66
C LEU A 90 -6.35 -7.32 5.59
N ARG A 91 -6.77 -8.56 5.87
CA ARG A 91 -6.01 -9.48 6.73
C ARG A 91 -4.63 -9.81 6.19
N ARG A 92 -4.50 -9.99 4.87
CA ARG A 92 -3.21 -10.24 4.23
C ARG A 92 -2.25 -9.06 4.44
N VAL A 93 -2.69 -7.84 4.17
CA VAL A 93 -1.84 -6.64 4.31
C VAL A 93 -1.49 -6.39 5.79
N LEU A 94 -2.44 -6.57 6.72
CA LEU A 94 -2.15 -6.47 8.15
C LEU A 94 -1.05 -7.45 8.58
N LYS A 95 -1.08 -8.69 8.07
CA LYS A 95 -0.02 -9.68 8.33
C LYS A 95 1.33 -9.28 7.73
N GLU A 96 1.33 -8.68 6.55
CA GLU A 96 2.55 -8.14 5.90
C GLU A 96 3.14 -6.94 6.67
N TRP A 97 2.32 -6.23 7.46
CA TRP A 97 2.72 -5.12 8.35
C TRP A 97 2.94 -5.54 9.81
N ASP A 98 3.28 -6.80 10.05
CA ASP A 98 3.59 -7.35 11.38
C ASP A 98 2.46 -7.20 12.42
N PHE A 99 1.20 -7.08 12.00
CA PHE A 99 0.08 -7.23 12.92
C PHE A 99 -0.08 -8.70 13.31
N LYS A 100 -0.24 -8.94 14.61
CA LYS A 100 -0.60 -10.23 15.17
C LYS A 100 -2.12 -10.33 15.30
N GLN A 101 -2.64 -11.49 14.97
CA GLN A 101 -4.06 -11.77 15.12
C GLN A 101 -4.37 -12.09 16.59
N ALA A 102 -5.10 -11.21 17.28
CA ALA A 102 -5.57 -11.44 18.65
C ALA A 102 -6.87 -12.25 18.67
N GLN A 103 -7.77 -12.00 17.71
CA GLN A 103 -9.00 -12.77 17.47
C GLN A 103 -9.36 -12.78 15.97
N LYS A 104 -10.42 -13.49 15.56
CA LYS A 104 -10.79 -13.65 14.14
C LYS A 104 -10.87 -12.33 13.36
N SER A 105 -11.39 -11.28 14.01
CA SER A 105 -11.52 -9.93 13.44
C SER A 105 -10.80 -8.83 14.25
N VAL A 106 -9.82 -9.22 15.08
CA VAL A 106 -9.04 -8.29 15.90
C VAL A 106 -7.55 -8.50 15.66
N TRP A 107 -6.87 -7.44 15.25
CA TRP A 107 -5.46 -7.45 14.87
C TRP A 107 -4.72 -6.35 15.61
N ILE A 108 -3.53 -6.65 16.14
CA ILE A 108 -2.75 -5.73 16.96
C ILE A 108 -1.29 -5.66 16.50
N THR A 109 -0.67 -4.48 16.62
CA THR A 109 0.76 -4.28 16.36
C THR A 109 1.35 -3.26 17.34
N SER A 110 2.65 -3.34 17.60
CA SER A 110 3.39 -2.30 18.35
C SER A 110 3.93 -1.17 17.46
N TYR A 111 3.66 -1.24 16.15
CA TYR A 111 4.15 -0.28 15.16
C TYR A 111 3.06 0.72 14.75
N ASP A 112 3.46 1.96 14.49
CA ASP A 112 2.56 3.01 14.04
C ASP A 112 2.26 2.85 12.54
N HIS A 113 1.16 2.16 12.26
CA HIS A 113 0.57 2.03 10.92
C HIS A 113 -0.75 2.82 10.81
N LYS A 114 -1.02 3.79 11.70
CA LYS A 114 -2.34 4.42 11.81
C LYS A 114 -2.84 4.98 10.48
N GLN A 115 -2.00 5.77 9.81
CA GLN A 115 -2.36 6.36 8.53
C GLN A 115 -2.44 5.31 7.42
N SER A 116 -1.47 4.38 7.36
CA SER A 116 -1.44 3.32 6.36
C SER A 116 -2.69 2.43 6.40
N VAL A 117 -3.19 2.12 7.60
CA VAL A 117 -4.42 1.34 7.75
C VAL A 117 -5.64 2.16 7.34
N LYS A 118 -5.72 3.46 7.68
CA LYS A 118 -6.82 4.32 7.21
C LYS A 118 -6.89 4.38 5.68
N ASP A 119 -5.74 4.54 5.04
CA ASP A 119 -5.64 4.60 3.58
C ASP A 119 -6.07 3.27 2.95
N LEU A 120 -5.58 2.14 3.48
CA LEU A 120 -5.96 0.80 3.03
C LEU A 120 -7.47 0.53 3.19
N VAL A 121 -8.04 0.89 4.33
CA VAL A 121 -9.48 0.72 4.60
C VAL A 121 -10.31 1.54 3.62
N SER A 122 -9.88 2.77 3.32
CA SER A 122 -10.53 3.62 2.32
C SER A 122 -10.42 3.03 0.91
N GLU A 123 -9.24 2.53 0.52
CA GLU A 123 -9.01 1.90 -0.78
C GLU A 123 -9.88 0.65 -1.00
N LEU A 124 -10.08 -0.13 0.06
CA LEU A 124 -10.90 -1.34 0.04
C LEU A 124 -12.40 -1.04 0.19
N GLY A 125 -12.80 0.21 0.45
CA GLY A 125 -14.20 0.58 0.68
C GLY A 125 -14.79 0.01 1.97
N LEU A 126 -13.94 -0.21 3.00
CA LEU A 126 -14.32 -0.89 4.25
C LEU A 126 -14.54 0.07 5.43
N GLY A 127 -14.58 1.39 5.19
CA GLY A 127 -14.60 2.42 6.24
C GLY A 127 -15.69 2.24 7.30
N ASN A 128 -16.89 1.81 6.89
CA ASN A 128 -18.02 1.61 7.80
C ASN A 128 -17.93 0.35 8.66
N PHE A 129 -17.00 -0.56 8.34
CA PHE A 129 -16.87 -1.88 8.94
C PHE A 129 -15.60 -2.04 9.76
N VAL A 130 -14.72 -1.03 9.79
CA VAL A 130 -13.39 -1.12 10.41
C VAL A 130 -13.21 0.03 11.40
N GLN A 131 -12.77 -0.32 12.60
CA GLN A 131 -12.46 0.62 13.68
C GLN A 131 -11.00 0.48 14.10
N LEU A 132 -10.37 1.61 14.38
CA LEU A 132 -8.97 1.71 14.81
C LEU A 132 -8.89 2.29 16.22
N TYR A 133 -8.10 1.65 17.07
CA TYR A 133 -7.86 2.06 18.44
C TYR A 133 -6.36 2.09 18.73
N GLU A 134 -5.90 3.11 19.45
CA GLU A 134 -4.59 3.10 20.08
C GLU A 134 -4.76 2.71 21.55
N CYS A 135 -4.16 1.59 21.93
CA CYS A 135 -4.18 1.09 23.30
C CYS A 135 -2.87 1.47 23.97
N ALA A 136 -2.94 2.13 25.12
CA ALA A 136 -1.80 2.33 26.01
C ALA A 136 -1.77 1.23 27.07
N LEU A 137 -0.59 0.71 27.41
CA LEU A 137 -0.42 -0.04 28.64
C LEU A 137 -0.44 0.98 29.79
N ILE A 138 -1.40 0.81 30.70
CA ILE A 138 -1.56 1.61 31.92
C ILE A 138 -0.69 0.99 33.01
#